data_AF-A0A0K0DFM2-F1
#
_entry.id   AF-A0A0K0DFM2-F1
#
_cell.length_a   1.000
_cell.length_b   1.000
_cell.length_c   1.000
_cell.angle_alpha   90.00
_cell.angle_beta   90.00
_cell.angle_gamma   90.00
#
_symmetry.space_group_name_H-M   'P 1'
#
loop_
_entity.id
_entity.type
_entity.pdbx_description
1 polymer ?
#
loop_
_entity_poly.entity_id
_entity_poly.type
_entity_poly.pdbx_seq_one_letter_code
_entity_poly.pdbx_strand_id
1 'polypeptide(L)'
;MDPLSLHKGRVCLGALPNVHRGEVSERTRIHIGDGVELRAMPSGDVMMFCRSHKPIFIRSGYLDYCHKIPYSNRPHRFTQENDATKVFDLRWAYYEMVCRTRSASEAVMAQAAAVAGFARGNFPEMMADSGVDGMRSAFCTLAISFVKGWGPGYPSRHSIKDTPCWIEVQLHRPLQLLDYLLKHTPLSN
;
A
#
# COMPACT_ATOMS: atom_id res chain seq x y z
N MET A 1 15.94 -25.97 13.24
CA MET A 1 14.94 -24.91 13.48
C MET A 1 15.15 -23.86 12.40
N ASP A 2 14.32 -23.83 11.37
CA ASP A 2 14.40 -22.79 10.33
C ASP A 2 13.93 -21.45 10.91
N PRO A 3 14.81 -20.47 11.14
CA PRO A 3 14.46 -19.24 11.86
C PRO A 3 13.42 -18.39 11.12
N LEU A 4 13.21 -18.63 9.83
CA LEU A 4 12.31 -17.85 8.99
C LEU A 4 11.04 -18.59 8.58
N SER A 5 10.94 -19.92 8.79
CA SER A 5 9.77 -20.74 8.38
C SER A 5 9.21 -20.39 7.00
N LEU A 6 10.03 -19.87 6.08
CA LEU A 6 9.56 -19.21 4.85
C LEU A 6 8.82 -20.22 3.96
N HIS A 7 9.21 -21.49 4.08
CA HIS A 7 8.67 -22.66 3.38
C HIS A 7 7.31 -23.13 3.95
N LYS A 8 6.82 -22.55 5.06
CA LYS A 8 5.57 -22.93 5.75
C LYS A 8 4.51 -21.82 5.73
N GLY A 9 4.70 -20.75 4.96
CA GLY A 9 3.72 -19.67 4.87
C GLY A 9 3.57 -18.83 6.15
N ARG A 10 4.59 -18.84 7.03
CA ARG A 10 4.59 -18.07 8.28
C ARG A 10 5.90 -17.28 8.40
N VAL A 11 5.78 -15.98 8.68
CA VAL A 11 6.93 -15.09 8.92
C VAL A 11 6.93 -14.68 10.40
N CYS A 12 7.91 -15.18 11.16
CA CYS A 12 8.03 -14.89 12.59
C CYS A 12 8.96 -13.70 12.83
N LEU A 13 8.42 -12.59 13.32
CA LEU A 13 9.22 -11.39 13.58
C LEU A 13 10.09 -11.51 14.83
N GLY A 14 9.74 -12.38 15.79
CA GLY A 14 10.33 -12.46 17.13
C GLY A 14 11.84 -12.70 17.17
N ALA A 15 12.36 -13.54 16.26
CA ALA A 15 13.78 -13.92 16.22
C ALA A 15 14.67 -12.95 15.41
N LEU A 16 14.08 -12.00 14.67
CA LEU A 16 14.84 -11.06 13.84
C LEU A 16 15.67 -10.12 14.74
N PRO A 17 17.00 -10.02 14.59
CA PRO A 17 17.84 -9.07 15.33
C PRO A 17 17.78 -7.67 14.73
N ASN A 18 17.99 -6.63 15.54
CA ASN A 18 18.19 -5.25 15.09
C ASN A 18 19.03 -4.51 16.15
N VAL A 19 20.20 -3.98 15.77
CA VAL A 19 21.12 -3.27 16.69
C VAL A 19 20.62 -1.88 17.09
N HIS A 20 19.77 -1.26 16.26
CA HIS A 20 19.16 0.04 16.53
C HIS A 20 17.80 -0.10 17.22
N ARG A 21 17.56 -1.24 17.87
CA ARG A 21 16.30 -1.51 18.54
C ARG A 21 16.20 -0.68 19.82
N GLY A 22 15.18 0.17 19.91
CA GLY A 22 14.84 0.93 21.12
C GLY A 22 13.80 0.22 21.99
N GLU A 23 13.68 0.64 23.25
CA GLU A 23 12.76 0.06 24.24
C GLU A 23 11.29 0.03 23.75
N VAL A 24 10.84 1.09 23.08
CA VAL A 24 9.46 1.20 22.56
C VAL A 24 9.16 0.09 21.54
N SER A 25 10.15 -0.30 20.74
CA SER A 25 10.01 -1.37 19.76
C SER A 25 9.98 -2.76 20.42
N GLU A 26 10.77 -3.00 21.46
CA GLU A 26 10.70 -4.25 22.24
C GLU A 26 9.35 -4.42 22.92
N ARG A 27 8.87 -3.36 23.58
CA ARG A 27 7.55 -3.35 24.21
C ARG A 27 6.44 -3.59 23.20
N THR A 28 6.56 -3.04 21.99
CA THR A 28 5.57 -3.25 20.93
C THR A 28 5.59 -4.69 20.41
N ARG A 29 6.77 -5.31 20.23
CA ARG A 29 6.91 -6.68 19.74
C ARG A 29 6.25 -7.72 20.63
N ILE A 30 6.32 -7.53 21.95
CA ILE A 30 5.65 -8.40 22.94
C ILE A 30 4.14 -8.45 22.69
N HIS A 31 3.55 -7.37 22.19
CA HIS A 31 2.12 -7.23 21.97
C HIS A 31 1.65 -7.62 20.56
N ILE A 32 2.55 -8.03 19.66
CA ILE A 32 2.17 -8.50 18.32
C ILE A 32 1.37 -9.81 18.44
N GLY A 33 1.81 -10.72 19.31
CA GLY A 33 1.16 -12.03 19.51
C GLY A 33 1.11 -12.84 18.22
N ASP A 34 -0.09 -13.35 17.88
CA ASP A 34 -0.34 -14.12 16.65
C ASP A 34 -0.36 -13.27 15.37
N GLY A 35 -0.37 -11.94 15.50
CA GLY A 35 -0.19 -11.01 14.39
C GLY A 35 -1.37 -10.96 13.41
N VAL A 36 -1.06 -11.11 12.13
CA VAL A 36 -2.03 -11.00 11.02
C VAL A 36 -1.84 -12.16 10.05
N GLU A 37 -2.95 -12.68 9.56
CA GLU A 37 -2.97 -13.69 8.49
C GLU A 37 -3.46 -13.01 7.20
N LEU A 38 -2.66 -13.10 6.13
CA LEU A 38 -3.02 -12.61 4.80
C LEU A 38 -3.25 -13.81 3.90
N ARG A 39 -4.41 -13.86 3.25
CA ARG A 39 -4.80 -14.93 2.34
C ARG A 39 -5.06 -14.36 0.96
N ALA A 40 -4.25 -14.80 0.00
CA ALA A 40 -4.48 -14.54 -1.41
C ALA A 40 -5.60 -15.46 -1.92
N MET A 41 -6.63 -14.86 -2.50
CA MET A 41 -7.74 -15.58 -3.12
C MET A 41 -7.43 -15.87 -4.59
N PRO A 42 -7.97 -16.96 -5.18
CA PRO A 42 -7.79 -17.25 -6.60
C PRO A 42 -8.31 -16.16 -7.54
N SER A 43 -9.25 -15.32 -7.07
CA SER A 43 -9.75 -14.14 -7.81
C SER A 43 -8.70 -13.03 -7.99
N GLY A 44 -7.59 -13.08 -7.25
CA GLY A 44 -6.60 -12.01 -7.15
C GLY A 44 -6.82 -11.07 -5.97
N ASP A 45 -7.88 -11.27 -5.19
CA ASP A 45 -8.16 -10.49 -3.99
C ASP A 45 -7.27 -10.91 -2.82
N VAL A 46 -7.01 -9.98 -1.90
CA VAL A 46 -6.32 -10.31 -0.63
C VAL A 46 -7.28 -10.09 0.53
N MET A 47 -7.53 -11.18 1.26
CA MET A 47 -8.27 -11.18 2.51
C MET A 47 -7.29 -11.11 3.68
N MET A 48 -7.67 -10.36 4.70
CA MET A 48 -6.92 -10.23 5.94
C MET A 48 -7.76 -10.74 7.12
N PHE A 49 -7.10 -11.49 8.01
CA PHE A 49 -7.64 -11.88 9.31
C PHE A 49 -6.75 -11.33 10.42
N CYS A 50 -7.34 -10.53 11.31
CA CYS A 50 -6.65 -10.03 12.49
C CYS A 50 -6.63 -11.12 13.57
N ARG A 51 -5.45 -11.66 13.90
CA ARG A 51 -5.27 -12.64 14.97
C ARG A 51 -4.67 -12.03 16.23
N SER A 52 -4.17 -10.80 16.14
CA SER A 52 -3.58 -10.08 17.26
C SER A 52 -4.64 -9.58 18.23
N HIS A 53 -4.34 -9.70 19.53
CA HIS A 53 -5.18 -9.14 20.60
C HIS A 53 -5.13 -7.60 20.67
N LYS A 54 -4.13 -6.98 20.05
CA LYS A 54 -4.01 -5.51 19.92
C LYS A 54 -4.43 -5.07 18.51
N PRO A 55 -4.91 -3.82 18.37
CA PRO A 55 -5.35 -3.31 17.08
C PRO A 55 -4.19 -3.26 16.08
N ILE A 56 -4.52 -3.53 14.82
CA ILE A 56 -3.62 -3.44 13.67
C ILE A 56 -4.07 -2.26 12.80
N PHE A 57 -3.10 -1.56 12.21
CA PHE A 57 -3.34 -0.37 11.40
C PHE A 57 -2.81 -0.60 9.99
N ILE A 58 -3.65 -0.43 8.99
CA ILE A 58 -3.32 -0.80 7.61
C ILE A 58 -3.51 0.38 6.67
N ARG A 59 -2.52 0.59 5.81
CA ARG A 59 -2.62 1.41 4.62
C ARG A 59 -2.92 0.52 3.43
N SER A 60 -4.04 0.76 2.77
CA SER A 60 -4.39 0.11 1.51
C SER A 60 -5.17 1.10 0.65
N GLY A 61 -4.75 1.27 -0.61
CA GLY A 61 -5.47 2.10 -1.56
C GLY A 61 -6.89 1.58 -1.83
N TYR A 62 -7.12 0.26 -1.75
CA TYR A 62 -8.45 -0.31 -1.93
C TYR A 62 -9.41 0.10 -0.80
N LEU A 63 -8.91 0.13 0.44
CA LEU A 63 -9.71 0.58 1.59
C LEU A 63 -9.99 2.08 1.51
N ASP A 64 -9.03 2.89 1.06
CA ASP A 64 -9.24 4.32 0.81
C ASP A 64 -10.36 4.53 -0.23
N TYR A 65 -10.32 3.78 -1.33
CA TYR A 65 -11.35 3.79 -2.36
C TYR A 65 -12.73 3.40 -1.79
N CYS A 66 -12.82 2.31 -1.03
CA CYS A 66 -14.09 1.87 -0.42
C CYS A 66 -14.69 2.92 0.52
N HIS A 67 -13.84 3.65 1.26
CA HIS A 67 -14.28 4.73 2.14
C HIS A 67 -14.45 6.09 1.43
N LYS A 68 -14.19 6.15 0.11
CA LYS A 68 -14.21 7.38 -0.69
C LYS A 68 -13.30 8.47 -0.13
N ILE A 69 -12.17 8.06 0.45
CA ILE A 69 -11.15 8.96 0.97
C ILE A 69 -10.07 9.09 -0.12
N PRO A 70 -9.48 10.28 -0.33
CA PRO A 70 -8.31 10.40 -1.19
C PRO A 70 -7.22 9.41 -0.76
N TYR A 71 -6.52 8.84 -1.74
CA TYR A 71 -5.36 7.97 -1.50
C TYR A 71 -4.37 8.74 -0.61
N SER A 72 -4.35 8.39 0.67
CA SER A 72 -3.67 9.20 1.68
C SER A 72 -2.92 8.28 2.62
N ASN A 73 -2.00 8.84 3.39
CA ASN A 73 -1.26 8.06 4.38
C ASN A 73 -2.09 7.77 5.63
N ARG A 74 -3.41 7.60 5.51
CA ARG A 74 -4.31 7.36 6.64
C ARG A 74 -4.40 5.87 6.92
N PRO A 75 -4.22 5.43 8.17
CA PRO A 75 -4.43 4.02 8.51
C PRO A 75 -5.91 3.70 8.74
N HIS A 76 -6.30 2.52 8.30
CA HIS A 76 -7.52 1.84 8.68
C HIS A 76 -7.26 0.95 9.90
N ARG A 77 -8.07 1.09 10.95
CA ARG A 77 -7.89 0.36 12.22
C ARG A 77 -8.74 -0.92 12.21
N PHE A 78 -8.11 -2.03 12.56
CA PHE A 78 -8.74 -3.34 12.68
C PHE A 78 -8.53 -3.93 14.07
N THR A 79 -9.55 -4.59 14.62
CA THR A 79 -9.48 -5.35 15.87
C THR A 79 -9.78 -6.82 15.62
N GLN A 80 -9.61 -7.67 16.64
CA GLN A 80 -9.90 -9.10 16.55
C GLN A 80 -11.40 -9.40 16.38
N GLU A 81 -12.26 -8.43 16.67
CA GLU A 81 -13.72 -8.52 16.48
C GLU A 81 -14.12 -8.40 15.00
N ASN A 82 -13.25 -7.80 14.18
CA ASN A 82 -13.45 -7.77 12.74
C ASN A 82 -13.24 -9.18 12.18
N ASP A 83 -14.24 -9.68 11.45
CA ASP A 83 -14.10 -10.87 10.63
C ASP A 83 -13.15 -10.63 9.43
N ALA A 84 -13.05 -11.62 8.55
CA ALA A 84 -12.30 -11.58 7.30
C ALA A 84 -12.59 -10.29 6.52
N THR A 85 -11.58 -9.41 6.44
CA THR A 85 -11.70 -8.14 5.73
C THR A 85 -10.99 -8.22 4.39
N LYS A 86 -11.67 -7.84 3.31
CA LYS A 86 -11.04 -7.67 2.00
C LYS A 86 -10.20 -6.38 2.01
N VAL A 87 -8.88 -6.52 1.94
CA VAL A 87 -7.93 -5.40 1.99
C VAL A 87 -7.38 -5.02 0.62
N PHE A 88 -7.59 -5.87 -0.40
CA PHE A 88 -7.13 -5.62 -1.76
C PHE A 88 -8.02 -6.29 -2.80
N ASP A 89 -8.20 -5.64 -3.95
CA ASP A 89 -8.89 -6.16 -5.13
C ASP A 89 -8.03 -5.93 -6.38
N LEU A 90 -7.75 -7.02 -7.12
CA LEU A 90 -6.89 -6.95 -8.30
C LEU A 90 -7.56 -6.24 -9.48
N ARG A 91 -8.87 -6.40 -9.66
CA ARG A 91 -9.61 -5.82 -10.78
C ARG A 91 -9.72 -4.32 -10.62
N TRP A 92 -10.04 -3.88 -9.39
CA TRP A 92 -10.03 -2.47 -9.02
C TRP A 92 -8.64 -1.86 -9.24
N ALA A 93 -7.58 -2.51 -8.73
CA ALA A 93 -6.22 -2.02 -8.89
C ALA A 93 -5.83 -1.87 -10.37
N TYR A 94 -6.16 -2.86 -11.19
CA TYR A 94 -5.89 -2.79 -12.63
C TYR A 94 -6.64 -1.65 -13.32
N TYR A 95 -7.93 -1.48 -13.01
CA TYR A 95 -8.75 -0.41 -13.57
C TYR A 95 -8.18 0.97 -13.23
N GLU A 96 -7.86 1.23 -11.96
CA GLU A 96 -7.28 2.50 -11.51
C GLU A 96 -5.91 2.77 -12.13
N MET A 97 -5.06 1.74 -12.24
CA MET A 97 -3.75 1.87 -12.89
C MET A 97 -3.89 2.27 -14.36
N VAL A 98 -4.84 1.71 -15.10
CA VAL A 98 -5.12 2.09 -16.49
C VAL A 98 -5.58 3.55 -16.58
N CYS A 99 -6.54 3.96 -15.74
CA CYS A 99 -7.05 5.34 -15.73
C CYS A 99 -5.94 6.36 -15.45
N ARG A 100 -5.09 6.11 -14.45
CA ARG A 100 -3.99 7.00 -14.09
C ARG A 100 -2.89 7.04 -15.14
N THR A 101 -2.57 5.89 -15.73
CA THR A 101 -1.60 5.81 -16.82
C THR A 101 -2.07 6.63 -18.03
N ARG A 102 -3.35 6.53 -18.38
CA ARG A 102 -3.95 7.33 -19.46
C ARG A 102 -3.93 8.83 -19.14
N SER A 103 -4.36 9.22 -17.94
CA SER A 103 -4.33 10.63 -17.50
C SER A 103 -2.92 11.20 -17.48
N ALA A 104 -1.93 10.44 -17.01
CA ALA A 104 -0.52 10.83 -17.05
C ALA A 104 -0.04 11.04 -18.49
N SER A 105 -0.36 10.13 -19.40
CA SER A 105 0.01 10.24 -20.82
C SER A 105 -0.63 11.47 -21.47
N GLU A 106 -1.92 11.70 -21.26
CA GLU A 106 -2.64 12.88 -21.76
C GLU A 106 -2.07 14.20 -21.20
N ALA A 107 -1.77 14.25 -19.90
CA ALA A 107 -1.16 15.41 -19.26
C ALA A 107 0.26 15.70 -19.79
N VAL A 108 1.09 14.66 -19.96
CA VAL A 108 2.44 14.79 -20.54
C VAL A 108 2.36 15.25 -21.99
N MET A 109 1.45 14.72 -22.80
CA MET A 109 1.25 15.17 -24.19
C MET A 109 0.80 16.64 -24.24
N ALA A 110 -0.14 17.04 -23.37
CA ALA A 110 -0.60 18.43 -23.30
C ALA A 110 0.52 19.38 -22.88
N GLN A 111 1.35 18.98 -21.91
CA GLN A 111 2.53 19.74 -21.50
C GLN A 111 3.56 19.84 -22.62
N ALA A 112 3.83 18.76 -23.36
CA ALA A 112 4.74 18.76 -24.50
C ALA A 112 4.25 19.69 -25.63
N ALA A 113 2.95 19.65 -25.96
CA ALA A 113 2.35 20.55 -26.93
C ALA A 113 2.42 22.03 -26.50
N ALA A 114 2.29 22.30 -25.20
CA ALA A 114 2.45 23.65 -24.64
C ALA A 114 3.88 24.18 -24.81
N VAL A 115 4.88 23.36 -24.47
CA VAL A 115 6.31 23.71 -24.62
C VAL A 115 6.68 23.91 -26.08
N ALA A 116 6.12 23.11 -26.98
CA ALA A 116 6.31 23.25 -28.43
C ALA A 116 5.55 24.44 -29.05
N GLY A 117 4.76 25.17 -28.27
CA GLY A 117 4.01 26.35 -28.72
C GLY A 117 2.70 26.05 -29.46
N PHE A 118 2.28 24.78 -29.49
CA PHE A 118 1.04 24.35 -30.16
C PHE A 118 -0.22 24.51 -29.29
N ALA A 119 -0.08 24.67 -27.98
CA ALA A 119 -1.22 24.82 -27.05
C ALA A 119 -1.16 26.15 -26.28
N ARG A 120 -2.31 26.84 -26.17
CA ARG A 120 -2.53 28.04 -25.34
C ARG A 120 -3.80 27.85 -24.50
N GLY A 121 -3.68 27.88 -23.17
CA GLY A 121 -4.84 27.82 -22.25
C GLY A 121 -4.75 26.71 -21.19
N ASN A 122 -5.91 26.38 -20.60
CA ASN A 122 -6.09 25.42 -19.49
C ASN A 122 -5.50 24.04 -19.82
N PHE A 123 -4.51 23.61 -19.04
CA PHE A 123 -3.90 22.29 -19.18
C PHE A 123 -4.71 21.25 -18.42
N PRO A 124 -4.88 20.02 -18.96
CA PRO A 124 -5.43 18.92 -18.18
C PRO A 124 -4.52 18.66 -16.96
N GLU A 125 -5.11 18.73 -15.78
CA GLU A 125 -4.41 18.49 -14.52
C GLU A 125 -4.13 16.98 -14.39
N MET A 126 -2.87 16.62 -14.16
CA MET A 126 -2.49 15.22 -13.92
C MET A 126 -3.12 14.76 -12.61
N MET A 127 -3.79 13.60 -12.59
CA MET A 127 -4.33 13.07 -11.35
C MET A 127 -3.21 12.91 -10.31
N ALA A 128 -3.52 13.20 -9.04
CA ALA A 128 -2.60 12.95 -7.94
C ALA A 128 -2.12 11.49 -7.96
N ASP A 129 -0.85 11.28 -7.62
CA ASP A 129 -0.20 9.96 -7.60
C ASP A 129 -0.20 9.20 -8.95
N SER A 130 -0.28 9.91 -10.08
CA SER A 130 -0.09 9.30 -11.42
C SER A 130 1.37 8.98 -11.75
N GLY A 131 2.30 9.35 -10.88
CA GLY A 131 3.70 8.92 -10.97
C GLY A 131 3.85 7.42 -10.68
N VAL A 132 4.88 6.80 -11.25
CA VAL A 132 5.18 5.36 -11.09
C VAL A 132 5.24 4.96 -9.61
N ASP A 133 5.88 5.77 -8.77
CA ASP A 133 6.00 5.47 -7.33
C ASP A 133 4.65 5.60 -6.59
N GLY A 134 3.83 6.59 -6.97
CA GLY A 134 2.48 6.76 -6.45
C GLY A 134 1.59 5.57 -6.80
N MET A 135 1.62 5.12 -8.06
CA MET A 135 0.88 3.94 -8.50
C MET A 135 1.36 2.66 -7.81
N ARG A 136 2.68 2.46 -7.70
CA ARG A 136 3.25 1.32 -6.96
C ARG A 136 2.77 1.34 -5.51
N SER A 137 2.90 2.47 -4.82
CA SER A 137 2.51 2.59 -3.41
C SER A 137 1.01 2.36 -3.20
N ALA A 138 0.14 2.96 -4.03
CA ALA A 138 -1.31 2.89 -3.86
C ALA A 138 -1.93 1.54 -4.27
N PHE A 139 -1.43 0.92 -5.35
CA PHE A 139 -2.08 -0.25 -5.98
C PHE A 139 -1.30 -1.55 -5.84
N CYS A 140 -0.03 -1.49 -5.45
CA CYS A 140 0.84 -2.66 -5.40
C CYS A 140 1.43 -2.94 -4.02
N THR A 141 1.21 -2.05 -3.05
CA THR A 141 1.72 -2.22 -1.69
C THR A 141 0.61 -2.13 -0.65
N LEU A 142 0.73 -2.97 0.38
CA LEU A 142 -0.03 -2.87 1.62
C LEU A 142 0.95 -2.59 2.74
N ALA A 143 0.66 -1.63 3.61
CA ALA A 143 1.53 -1.32 4.74
C ALA A 143 0.78 -1.57 6.05
N ILE A 144 1.36 -2.37 6.94
CA ILE A 144 0.70 -2.85 8.17
C ILE A 144 1.56 -2.48 9.36
N SER A 145 1.01 -1.70 10.28
CA SER A 145 1.61 -1.41 11.59
C SER A 145 0.90 -2.17 12.70
N PHE A 146 1.70 -2.73 13.62
CA PHE A 146 1.18 -3.47 14.76
C PHE A 146 1.08 -2.57 15.99
N VAL A 147 -0.02 -2.67 16.74
CA VAL A 147 -0.27 -2.02 18.04
C VAL A 147 -0.43 -0.50 17.99
N LYS A 148 0.38 0.20 17.17
CA LYS A 148 0.48 1.66 17.12
C LYS A 148 0.08 2.17 15.73
N GLY A 149 -0.93 3.04 15.68
CA GLY A 149 -1.33 3.75 14.45
C GLY A 149 -0.49 5.01 14.20
N TRP A 150 -0.74 5.66 13.07
CA TRP A 150 -0.13 6.92 12.67
C TRP A 150 -1.15 7.84 11.97
N GLY A 151 -0.76 9.05 11.59
CA GLY A 151 -1.60 10.03 10.90
C GLY A 151 -1.97 11.23 11.80
N PRO A 152 -2.84 12.13 11.32
CA PRO A 152 -3.07 13.45 11.93
C PRO A 152 -3.66 13.39 13.35
N GLY A 153 -4.26 12.26 13.74
CA GLY A 153 -4.75 12.04 15.10
C GLY A 153 -3.67 11.65 16.11
N TYR A 154 -2.40 11.57 15.71
CA TYR A 154 -1.30 11.18 16.60
C TYR A 154 -0.23 12.27 16.69
N PRO A 155 0.20 12.65 17.92
CA PRO A 155 1.03 13.84 18.12
C PRO A 155 2.46 13.73 17.58
N SER A 156 3.01 12.53 17.44
CA SER A 156 4.41 12.30 17.03
C SER A 156 4.59 11.33 15.86
N ARG A 157 3.48 10.86 15.26
CA ARG A 157 3.50 9.79 14.25
C ARG A 157 2.74 10.26 13.01
N HIS A 158 3.43 10.96 12.13
CA HIS A 158 2.84 11.48 10.91
C HIS A 158 2.86 10.44 9.79
N SER A 159 3.82 9.52 9.82
CA SER A 159 3.98 8.45 8.84
C SER A 159 4.07 7.08 9.49
N ILE A 160 3.79 6.03 8.71
CA ILE A 160 3.99 4.65 9.15
C ILE A 160 5.45 4.39 9.54
N LYS A 161 6.41 5.11 8.94
CA LYS A 161 7.84 4.99 9.28
C LYS A 161 8.16 5.37 10.73
N ASP A 162 7.33 6.20 11.35
CA ASP A 162 7.47 6.61 12.76
C ASP A 162 6.92 5.55 13.72
N THR A 163 6.29 4.49 13.20
CA THR A 163 5.77 3.39 14.00
C THR A 163 6.91 2.43 14.39
N PRO A 164 6.89 1.88 15.61
CA PRO A 164 7.98 1.07 16.13
C PRO A 164 8.14 -0.28 15.40
N CYS A 165 7.03 -0.86 14.92
CA CYS A 165 7.01 -2.17 14.25
C CYS A 165 5.95 -2.18 13.15
N TRP A 166 6.38 -2.23 11.91
CA TRP A 166 5.51 -2.31 10.74
C TRP A 166 6.14 -3.19 9.65
N ILE A 167 5.31 -3.62 8.71
CA ILE A 167 5.71 -4.39 7.53
C ILE A 167 5.11 -3.77 6.28
N GLU A 168 5.83 -3.88 5.17
CA GLU A 168 5.32 -3.60 3.83
C GLU A 168 5.16 -4.92 3.09
N VAL A 169 4.00 -5.14 2.51
CA VAL A 169 3.68 -6.31 1.70
C VAL A 169 3.54 -5.85 0.27
N GLN A 170 4.40 -6.37 -0.60
CA GLN A 170 4.38 -6.08 -2.02
C GLN A 170 3.62 -7.17 -2.77
N LEU A 171 2.62 -6.77 -3.56
CA LEU A 171 1.76 -7.68 -4.30
C LEU A 171 2.34 -7.88 -5.70
N HIS A 172 2.86 -9.07 -5.97
CA HIS A 172 3.58 -9.36 -7.22
C HIS A 172 2.70 -9.24 -8.46
N ARG A 173 1.44 -9.73 -8.41
CA ARG A 173 0.56 -9.71 -9.59
C ARG A 173 0.18 -8.28 -10.02
N PRO A 174 -0.25 -7.38 -9.12
CA PRO A 174 -0.40 -5.96 -9.45
C PRO A 174 0.87 -5.32 -10.00
N LEU A 175 2.04 -5.61 -9.41
CA LEU A 175 3.32 -5.08 -9.91
C LEU A 175 3.62 -5.50 -11.35
N GLN A 176 3.34 -6.76 -11.71
CA GLN A 176 3.48 -7.25 -13.08
C GLN A 176 2.55 -6.53 -14.05
N LEU A 177 1.31 -6.25 -13.63
CA LEU A 177 0.36 -5.48 -14.44
C LEU A 177 0.81 -4.03 -14.60
N LEU A 178 1.34 -3.41 -13.54
CA LEU A 178 1.89 -2.07 -13.60
C LEU A 178 3.08 -2.01 -14.57
N ASP A 179 4.03 -2.95 -14.48
CA ASP A 179 5.16 -3.05 -15.41
C ASP A 179 4.70 -3.23 -16.86
N TYR A 180 3.69 -4.07 -17.09
CA TYR A 180 3.08 -4.24 -18.41
C TYR A 180 2.49 -2.92 -18.93
N LEU A 181 1.70 -2.20 -18.11
CA LEU A 181 1.11 -0.92 -18.50
C LEU A 181 2.19 0.10 -18.84
N LEU A 182 3.24 0.21 -18.03
CA LEU A 182 4.33 1.17 -18.26
C LEU A 182 5.09 0.87 -19.58
N LYS A 183 5.23 -0.39 -19.96
CA LYS A 183 5.88 -0.80 -21.23
C LYS A 183 4.99 -0.58 -22.45
N HIS A 184 3.68 -0.70 -22.31
CA HIS A 184 2.72 -0.63 -23.42
C HIS A 184 1.97 0.72 -23.50
N THR A 185 2.29 1.67 -22.63
CA THR A 185 1.78 3.04 -22.75
C THR A 185 2.50 3.71 -23.91
N PRO A 186 1.78 4.18 -24.94
CA PRO A 186 2.41 4.84 -26.08
C PRO A 186 2.93 6.22 -25.65
N LEU A 187 4.19 6.26 -25.23
CA LEU A 187 4.97 7.50 -25.08
C LEU A 187 5.90 7.76 -26.27
N SER A 188 5.80 6.94 -27.33
CA SER A 188 6.61 7.13 -28.53
C SER A 188 5.84 6.65 -29.77
N ASN A 189 5.42 7.61 -30.59
CA ASN A 189 5.64 7.59 -32.03
C ASN A 189 5.85 9.04 -32.47
#